data_AF-A0A0L0FK69-F1
#
_entry.id   AF-A0A0L0FK69-F1
#
_cell.length_a   1.000
_cell.length_b   1.000
_cell.length_c   1.000
_cell.angle_alpha   90.00
_cell.angle_beta   90.00
_cell.angle_gamma   90.00
#
_symmetry.space_group_name_H-M   'P 1'
#
loop_
_entity.id
_entity.type
_entity.pdbx_description
1 polymer ?
#
loop_
_entity_poly.entity_id
_entity_poly.type
_entity_poly.pdbx_seq_one_letter_code
_entity_poly.pdbx_strand_id
1 'polypeptide(L)'
;MTVNETRISIAERRRRVCIIGAGAGGLISCKELIDQGLEVVVYEAAECVGGTWVLRDQDGGTSTSYSSTGYGNRGLDVNQHSSMYDALHTNLPKDLMNIPGFTMGDDHTERYPHRTVVRDYLQDYCDVCGLAAHIQFNTTVTRAEYMGSSVACKDAEIHKLYYCDRQWSVHLLTNVDGVIEERVERFDAIVSANGHYSQPRLPTGSLGQQLKSHYTGSVIHSHRYRRPNGYEGKDIAFQPTTTQCSLHHNGD
;
A
#
# COMPACT_ATOMS: atom_id res chain seq x y z
N MET A 1 10.56 1.79 60.56
CA MET A 1 10.88 2.51 59.31
C MET A 1 10.73 1.51 58.18
N THR A 2 9.53 1.42 57.61
CA THR A 2 9.26 0.61 56.43
C THR A 2 9.79 1.37 55.23
N VAL A 3 10.86 0.86 54.62
CA VAL A 3 11.39 1.37 53.35
C VAL A 3 10.32 1.09 52.31
N ASN A 4 9.70 2.16 51.83
CA ASN A 4 8.75 2.15 50.75
C ASN A 4 9.55 1.89 49.47
N GLU A 5 9.78 0.62 49.14
CA GLU A 5 10.28 0.25 47.82
C GLU A 5 9.20 0.56 46.81
N THR A 6 9.28 1.76 46.25
CA THR A 6 8.58 2.13 45.02
C THR A 6 9.09 1.20 43.92
N ARG A 7 8.51 -0.01 43.84
CA ARG A 7 8.45 -0.76 42.59
C ARG A 7 7.69 0.16 41.63
N ILE A 8 8.44 0.95 40.87
CA ILE A 8 7.94 1.48 39.61
C ILE A 8 7.62 0.22 38.81
N SER A 9 6.37 -0.21 38.86
CA SER A 9 5.87 -1.17 37.88
C SER A 9 6.22 -0.56 36.53
N ILE A 10 6.94 -1.32 35.71
CA ILE A 10 6.96 -1.09 34.27
C ILE A 10 5.49 -1.19 33.88
N ALA A 11 4.75 -0.08 33.95
CA ALA A 11 3.39 -0.01 33.44
C ALA A 11 3.53 -0.48 31.99
N GLU A 12 2.76 -1.51 31.63
CA GLU A 12 2.80 -2.15 30.32
C GLU A 12 2.58 -1.08 29.25
N ARG A 13 3.66 -0.47 28.75
CA ARG A 13 3.58 0.53 27.69
C ARG A 13 2.95 -0.19 26.51
N ARG A 14 1.82 0.33 26.02
CA ARG A 14 1.20 -0.16 24.79
C ARG A 14 2.25 -0.14 23.69
N ARG A 15 2.45 -1.28 23.03
CA ARG A 15 3.40 -1.36 21.92
C ARG A 15 2.88 -0.50 20.78
N ARG A 16 3.77 0.31 20.23
CA ARG A 16 3.50 1.23 19.13
C ARG A 16 3.87 0.57 17.81
N VAL A 17 2.89 0.39 16.93
CA VAL A 17 3.03 -0.31 15.66
C VAL A 17 2.86 0.66 14.50
N CYS A 18 3.82 0.66 13.58
CA CYS A 18 3.72 1.37 12.31
C CYS A 18 3.13 0.43 11.26
N ILE A 19 2.11 0.87 10.55
CA ILE A 19 1.57 0.19 9.38
C ILE A 19 1.86 1.04 8.15
N ILE A 20 2.47 0.46 7.13
CA ILE A 20 2.85 1.15 5.90
C ILE A 20 1.80 0.87 4.83
N GLY A 21 0.94 1.84 4.54
CA GLY A 21 -0.15 1.77 3.55
C GLY A 21 -1.52 1.56 4.18
N ALA A 22 -2.54 2.28 3.68
CA ALA A 22 -3.95 2.20 4.05
C ALA A 22 -4.83 1.62 2.92
N GLY A 23 -4.28 0.69 2.15
CA GLY A 23 -5.08 -0.25 1.34
C GLY A 23 -5.78 -1.30 2.22
N ALA A 24 -6.47 -2.27 1.59
CA ALA A 24 -7.22 -3.31 2.30
C ALA A 24 -6.41 -4.01 3.43
N GLY A 25 -5.18 -4.44 3.13
CA GLY A 25 -4.31 -5.08 4.12
C GLY A 25 -3.93 -4.18 5.30
N GLY A 26 -3.76 -2.88 5.04
CA GLY A 26 -3.44 -1.89 6.07
C GLY A 26 -4.63 -1.60 6.98
N LEU A 27 -5.83 -1.43 6.41
CA LEU A 27 -7.06 -1.21 7.17
C LEU A 27 -7.40 -2.41 8.06
N ILE A 28 -7.33 -3.63 7.51
CA ILE A 28 -7.57 -4.86 8.29
C ILE A 28 -6.53 -4.98 9.41
N SER A 29 -5.25 -4.81 9.10
CA SER A 29 -4.19 -4.85 10.13
C SER A 29 -4.39 -3.80 11.21
N CYS A 30 -4.81 -2.58 10.83
CA CYS A 30 -5.09 -1.50 11.77
C CYS A 30 -6.19 -1.90 12.75
N LYS A 31 -7.32 -2.38 12.24
CA LYS A 31 -8.46 -2.82 13.06
C LYS A 31 -8.05 -3.93 14.04
N GLU A 32 -7.42 -4.98 13.53
CA GLU A 32 -7.01 -6.13 14.35
C GLU A 32 -6.03 -5.72 15.46
N LEU A 33 -5.06 -4.84 15.17
CA LEU A 33 -4.07 -4.42 16.16
C LEU A 33 -4.66 -3.46 17.21
N ILE A 34 -5.60 -2.59 16.82
CA ILE A 34 -6.33 -1.73 17.76
C ILE A 34 -7.19 -2.57 18.71
N ASP A 35 -7.88 -3.60 18.21
CA ASP A 35 -8.69 -4.51 19.03
C ASP A 35 -7.87 -5.27 20.07
N GLN A 36 -6.59 -5.53 19.78
CA GLN A 36 -5.63 -6.10 20.73
C GLN A 36 -5.06 -5.05 21.73
N GLY A 37 -5.53 -3.81 21.66
CA GLY A 37 -5.13 -2.73 22.57
C GLY A 37 -3.75 -2.15 22.28
N LEU A 38 -3.22 -2.32 21.06
CA LEU A 38 -1.95 -1.73 20.64
C LEU A 38 -2.12 -0.26 20.25
N GLU A 39 -1.03 0.51 20.33
CA GLU A 39 -0.99 1.86 19.76
C GLU A 39 -0.61 1.74 18.28
N VAL A 40 -1.48 2.17 17.37
CA VAL A 40 -1.29 1.98 15.93
C VAL A 40 -1.26 3.32 15.21
N VAL A 41 -0.28 3.47 14.31
CA VAL A 41 -0.24 4.55 13.34
C VAL A 41 -0.05 3.95 11.95
N VAL A 42 -0.96 4.29 11.05
CA VAL A 42 -0.90 3.95 9.63
C VAL A 42 -0.37 5.14 8.86
N TYR A 43 0.62 4.93 8.00
CA TYR A 43 1.09 5.94 7.07
C TYR A 43 0.60 5.62 5.67
N GLU A 44 -0.19 6.53 5.11
CA GLU A 44 -0.67 6.46 3.73
C GLU A 44 -0.14 7.66 2.97
N ALA A 45 0.46 7.38 1.81
CA ALA A 45 1.04 8.40 0.97
C ALA A 45 -0.04 9.11 0.13
N ALA A 46 -1.15 8.44 -0.13
CA ALA A 46 -2.36 9.03 -0.70
C ALA A 46 -3.12 9.92 0.30
N GLU A 47 -4.05 10.69 -0.26
CA GLU A 47 -5.02 11.54 0.42
C GLU A 47 -6.23 10.77 0.98
N CYS A 48 -6.38 9.50 0.62
CA CYS A 48 -7.52 8.65 1.00
C CYS A 48 -7.12 7.18 1.13
N VAL A 49 -8.02 6.38 1.71
CA VAL A 49 -7.84 4.93 1.86
C VAL A 49 -8.20 4.16 0.59
N GLY A 50 -7.89 2.87 0.57
CA GLY A 50 -8.34 1.94 -0.48
C GLY A 50 -7.23 1.48 -1.43
N GLY A 51 -6.09 2.19 -1.44
CA GLY A 51 -4.90 1.80 -2.19
C GLY A 51 -5.21 1.58 -3.67
N THR A 52 -4.95 0.37 -4.18
CA THR A 52 -5.13 0.09 -5.61
C THR A 52 -6.55 0.29 -6.12
N TRP A 53 -7.59 0.27 -5.28
CA TRP A 53 -8.98 0.44 -5.74
C TRP A 53 -9.35 1.89 -6.09
N VAL A 54 -8.50 2.85 -5.71
CA VAL A 54 -8.66 4.26 -6.05
C VAL A 54 -8.01 4.52 -7.41
N LEU A 55 -8.83 4.77 -8.43
CA LEU A 55 -8.36 5.23 -9.73
C LEU A 55 -8.27 6.75 -9.74
N ARG A 56 -7.12 7.32 -10.11
CA ARG A 56 -6.92 8.78 -10.19
C ARG A 56 -6.95 9.26 -11.63
N ASP A 57 -7.47 10.47 -11.86
CA ASP A 57 -7.58 11.04 -13.22
C ASP A 57 -6.22 11.29 -13.89
N GLN A 58 -5.17 11.57 -13.10
CA GLN A 58 -3.80 11.74 -13.60
C GLN A 58 -3.19 10.45 -14.17
N ASP A 59 -3.83 9.31 -13.90
CA ASP A 59 -3.41 8.01 -14.42
C ASP A 59 -3.79 7.79 -15.90
N GLY A 60 -4.51 8.74 -16.52
CA GLY A 60 -4.94 8.70 -17.92
C GLY A 60 -3.93 9.22 -18.95
N GLY A 61 -2.71 9.59 -18.53
CA GLY A 61 -1.68 10.10 -19.44
C GLY A 61 -1.08 9.00 -20.35
N THR A 62 -1.07 9.23 -21.66
CA THR A 62 -0.44 8.38 -22.69
C THR A 62 1.09 8.36 -22.67
N SER A 63 1.72 8.77 -21.56
CA SER A 63 3.18 8.89 -21.50
C SER A 63 3.84 7.51 -21.62
N THR A 64 4.60 7.32 -22.70
CA THR A 64 5.34 6.10 -23.01
C THR A 64 6.69 6.00 -22.28
N SER A 65 7.09 7.03 -21.53
CA SER A 65 8.33 7.01 -20.78
C SER A 65 8.16 6.31 -19.43
N TYR A 66 8.82 5.16 -19.30
CA TYR A 66 9.11 4.58 -18.00
C TYR A 66 10.18 5.48 -17.34
N SER A 67 9.79 6.36 -16.42
CA SER A 67 10.76 6.90 -15.48
C SER A 67 11.23 5.74 -14.62
N SER A 68 12.43 5.23 -14.88
CA SER A 68 13.09 4.17 -14.10
C SER A 68 13.44 4.60 -12.67
N THR A 69 13.15 5.85 -12.32
CA THR A 69 13.23 6.40 -10.97
C THR A 69 11.82 6.79 -10.55
N GLY A 70 11.05 5.83 -10.02
CA GLY A 70 9.75 6.05 -9.37
C GLY A 70 9.85 6.80 -8.03
N TYR A 71 10.91 7.59 -7.86
CA TYR A 71 11.08 8.54 -6.80
C TYR A 71 11.39 9.85 -7.52
N GLY A 72 10.51 10.85 -7.43
CA GLY A 72 10.93 12.22 -7.73
C GLY A 72 12.19 12.56 -6.91
N ASN A 73 12.91 13.62 -7.28
CA ASN A 73 14.17 14.05 -6.63
C ASN A 73 14.08 14.29 -5.09
N ARG A 74 12.91 14.09 -4.47
CA ARG A 74 12.65 14.19 -3.03
C ARG A 74 11.83 13.04 -2.46
N GLY A 75 11.78 11.87 -3.10
CA GLY A 75 11.14 10.68 -2.51
C GLY A 75 9.59 10.69 -2.47
N LEU A 76 8.95 11.72 -3.02
CA LEU A 76 7.50 11.77 -3.21
C LEU A 76 7.20 11.35 -4.63
N ASP A 77 6.65 10.15 -4.78
CA ASP A 77 6.15 9.71 -6.06
C ASP A 77 4.78 10.35 -6.30
N VAL A 78 4.76 11.35 -7.18
CA VAL A 78 3.52 11.90 -7.74
C VAL A 78 2.79 10.89 -8.63
N ASN A 79 3.37 9.71 -8.88
CA ASN A 79 2.77 8.63 -9.66
C ASN A 79 2.49 7.39 -8.79
N GLN A 80 1.83 7.56 -7.64
CA GLN A 80 1.07 6.45 -7.04
C GLN A 80 -0.15 6.15 -7.91
N HIS A 81 0.12 5.52 -9.04
CA HIS A 81 -0.87 5.18 -10.04
C HIS A 81 -1.45 3.82 -9.73
N SER A 82 -2.78 3.74 -9.76
CA SER A 82 -3.47 2.47 -9.63
C SER A 82 -3.26 1.61 -10.88
N SER A 83 -3.27 0.28 -10.74
CA SER A 83 -3.35 -0.63 -11.90
C SER A 83 -4.78 -0.77 -12.45
N MET A 84 -5.78 -0.14 -11.81
CA MET A 84 -7.17 -0.29 -12.22
C MET A 84 -7.41 0.39 -13.57
N TYR A 85 -8.34 -0.17 -14.33
CA TYR A 85 -8.88 0.43 -15.54
C TYR A 85 -10.37 0.72 -15.35
N ASP A 86 -10.92 1.58 -16.19
CA ASP A 86 -12.22 2.20 -15.96
C ASP A 86 -13.33 1.18 -15.78
N ALA A 87 -13.42 0.21 -16.71
CA ALA A 87 -14.45 -0.81 -16.73
C ALA A 87 -14.12 -2.05 -15.88
N LEU A 88 -13.17 -1.97 -14.94
CA LEU A 88 -12.75 -3.14 -14.16
C LEU A 88 -13.86 -3.61 -13.23
N HIS A 89 -14.24 -4.88 -13.39
CA HIS A 89 -15.02 -5.65 -12.42
C HIS A 89 -14.10 -6.62 -11.69
N THR A 90 -14.52 -7.02 -10.49
CA THR A 90 -13.80 -8.04 -9.74
C THR A 90 -13.77 -9.35 -10.52
N ASN A 91 -12.66 -10.10 -10.39
CA ASN A 91 -12.56 -11.47 -10.89
C ASN A 91 -12.97 -12.52 -9.84
N LEU A 92 -13.28 -12.07 -8.61
CA LEU A 92 -13.79 -12.89 -7.52
C LEU A 92 -15.23 -12.46 -7.17
N PRO A 93 -16.11 -13.40 -6.80
CA PRO A 93 -17.42 -13.07 -6.28
C PRO A 93 -17.32 -12.19 -5.03
N LYS A 94 -18.20 -11.18 -4.89
CA LYS A 94 -18.19 -10.26 -3.72
C LYS A 94 -18.21 -11.00 -2.39
N ASP A 95 -18.97 -12.10 -2.31
CA ASP A 95 -19.12 -12.88 -1.08
C ASP A 95 -17.81 -13.53 -0.61
N LEU A 96 -16.88 -13.81 -1.53
CA LEU A 96 -15.54 -14.31 -1.22
C LEU A 96 -14.54 -13.19 -0.91
N MET A 97 -14.86 -11.95 -1.29
CA MET A 97 -14.01 -10.78 -1.07
C MET A 97 -14.32 -10.04 0.23
N ASN A 98 -15.49 -10.29 0.83
CA ASN A 98 -15.89 -9.68 2.09
C ASN A 98 -14.87 -9.92 3.21
N ILE A 99 -14.65 -8.89 4.02
CA ILE A 99 -13.93 -8.99 5.28
C ILE A 99 -14.89 -9.75 6.23
N PRO A 100 -14.42 -10.75 6.99
CA PRO A 100 -15.29 -11.46 7.92
C PRO A 100 -16.04 -10.50 8.85
N GLY A 101 -17.37 -10.59 8.86
CA GLY A 101 -18.23 -9.70 9.66
C GLY A 101 -18.53 -8.33 9.05
N PHE A 102 -18.05 -8.02 7.85
CA PHE A 102 -18.33 -6.77 7.14
C PHE A 102 -18.56 -7.03 5.64
N THR A 103 -19.75 -6.68 5.13
CA THR A 103 -20.19 -7.05 3.78
C THR A 103 -20.28 -5.85 2.85
N MET A 104 -20.08 -6.05 1.54
CA MET A 104 -20.23 -5.03 0.47
C MET A 104 -21.67 -4.54 0.22
N GLY A 105 -22.48 -4.40 1.27
CA GLY A 105 -23.87 -3.97 1.23
C GLY A 105 -24.81 -4.92 0.45
N ASP A 106 -26.11 -4.81 0.74
CA ASP A 106 -27.15 -5.51 0.00
C ASP A 106 -27.56 -4.77 -1.27
N ASP A 107 -27.25 -3.47 -1.37
CA ASP A 107 -27.58 -2.62 -2.53
C ASP A 107 -26.82 -3.01 -3.80
N HIS A 108 -25.68 -3.70 -3.66
CA HIS A 108 -24.88 -4.20 -4.79
C HIS A 108 -25.26 -5.65 -5.13
N THR A 109 -26.21 -5.84 -6.02
CA THR A 109 -26.69 -7.20 -6.36
C THR A 109 -25.77 -7.99 -7.28
N GLU A 110 -24.77 -7.35 -7.91
CA GLU A 110 -23.88 -8.04 -8.83
C GLU A 110 -22.94 -9.00 -8.11
N ARG A 111 -22.81 -10.22 -8.65
CA ARG A 111 -21.85 -11.21 -8.14
C ARG A 111 -20.40 -10.73 -8.26
N TYR A 112 -20.07 -10.02 -9.35
CA TYR A 112 -18.75 -9.50 -9.66
C TYR A 112 -18.82 -7.97 -9.80
N PRO A 113 -18.76 -7.23 -8.68
CA PRO A 113 -19.05 -5.81 -8.71
C PRO A 113 -17.98 -5.00 -9.44
N HIS A 114 -18.36 -3.79 -9.82
CA HIS A 114 -17.45 -2.80 -10.37
C HIS A 114 -16.41 -2.36 -9.32
N ARG A 115 -15.21 -1.98 -9.75
CA ARG A 115 -14.12 -1.53 -8.85
C ARG A 115 -14.51 -0.43 -7.85
N THR A 116 -15.47 0.42 -8.21
CA THR A 116 -15.95 1.52 -7.35
C THR A 116 -16.67 0.98 -6.12
N VAL A 117 -17.39 -0.13 -6.25
CA VAL A 117 -18.02 -0.81 -5.10
C VAL A 117 -16.97 -1.27 -4.10
N VAL A 118 -15.86 -1.84 -4.58
CA VAL A 118 -14.77 -2.28 -3.69
C VAL A 118 -14.05 -1.09 -3.05
N ARG A 119 -13.88 0.02 -3.78
CA ARG A 119 -13.36 1.28 -3.21
C ARG A 119 -14.27 1.78 -2.08
N ASP A 120 -15.57 1.89 -2.35
CA ASP A 120 -16.55 2.43 -1.39
C ASP A 120 -16.65 1.52 -0.16
N TYR A 121 -16.67 0.21 -0.38
CA TYR A 121 -16.60 -0.80 0.68
C TYR A 121 -15.39 -0.63 1.63
N LEU A 122 -14.20 -0.31 1.11
CA LEU A 122 -13.01 -0.09 1.95
C LEU A 122 -13.09 1.25 2.70
N GLN A 123 -13.70 2.27 2.10
CA GLN A 123 -13.98 3.54 2.75
C GLN A 123 -14.99 3.34 3.90
N ASP A 124 -16.09 2.63 3.63
CA ASP A 124 -17.10 2.30 4.64
C ASP A 124 -16.49 1.49 5.78
N TYR A 125 -15.62 0.52 5.49
CA TYR A 125 -14.91 -0.24 6.52
C TYR A 125 -14.05 0.66 7.41
N CYS A 126 -13.33 1.61 6.82
CA CYS A 126 -12.53 2.60 7.54
C CYS A 126 -13.41 3.46 8.46
N ASP A 127 -14.55 3.94 7.97
CA ASP A 127 -15.44 4.84 8.69
C ASP A 127 -16.19 4.12 9.82
N VAL A 128 -16.78 2.95 9.55
CA VAL A 128 -17.50 2.14 10.55
C VAL A 128 -16.58 1.70 11.68
N CYS A 129 -15.33 1.37 11.37
CA CYS A 129 -14.34 0.97 12.37
C CYS A 129 -13.60 2.16 13.02
N GLY A 130 -13.87 3.40 12.60
CA GLY A 130 -13.20 4.59 13.13
C GLY A 130 -11.70 4.64 12.86
N LEU A 131 -11.22 4.00 11.79
CA LEU A 131 -9.79 3.82 11.54
C LEU A 131 -9.10 5.11 11.07
N ALA A 132 -9.83 6.06 10.51
CA ALA A 132 -9.28 7.32 10.01
C ALA A 132 -8.47 8.09 11.08
N ALA A 133 -8.85 7.97 12.36
CA ALA A 133 -8.13 8.58 13.48
C ALA A 133 -6.71 8.03 13.69
N HIS A 134 -6.40 6.86 13.10
CA HIS A 134 -5.11 6.20 13.18
C HIS A 134 -4.27 6.35 11.90
N ILE A 135 -4.79 7.04 10.89
CA ILE A 135 -4.16 7.15 9.58
C ILE A 135 -3.60 8.57 9.40
N GLN A 136 -2.32 8.66 9.06
CA GLN A 136 -1.69 9.88 8.59
C GLN A 136 -1.58 9.82 7.06
N PHE A 137 -2.49 10.51 6.39
CA PHE A 137 -2.51 10.67 4.93
C PHE A 137 -1.37 11.57 4.45
N ASN A 138 -1.18 11.61 3.12
CA ASN A 138 -0.16 12.42 2.45
C ASN A 138 1.25 12.21 3.03
N THR A 139 1.50 11.02 3.58
CA THR A 139 2.72 10.67 4.32
C THR A 139 3.37 9.43 3.72
N THR A 140 4.51 9.63 3.08
CA THR A 140 5.31 8.55 2.49
C THR A 140 6.34 8.04 3.49
N VAL A 141 6.32 6.73 3.76
CA VAL A 141 7.43 6.06 4.43
C VAL A 141 8.52 5.80 3.40
N THR A 142 9.69 6.41 3.58
CA THR A 142 10.82 6.27 2.65
C THR A 142 11.83 5.22 3.10
N ARG A 143 11.92 4.98 4.41
CA ARG A 143 12.87 4.02 4.99
C ARG A 143 12.35 3.53 6.33
N ALA A 144 12.54 2.24 6.57
CA ALA A 144 12.30 1.61 7.86
C ALA A 144 13.54 0.78 8.24
N GLU A 145 14.15 1.04 9.40
CA GLU A 145 15.36 0.33 9.82
C GLU A 145 15.22 -0.26 11.21
N TYR A 146 15.64 -1.51 11.34
CA TYR A 146 15.74 -2.14 12.63
C TYR A 146 16.95 -1.60 13.37
N MET A 147 16.73 -1.04 14.54
CA MET A 147 17.78 -0.43 15.36
C MET A 147 18.42 -1.41 16.35
N GLY A 148 17.92 -2.65 16.41
CA GLY A 148 18.30 -3.62 17.43
C GLY A 148 17.28 -3.74 18.54
N SER A 149 17.59 -4.65 19.46
CA SER A 149 16.87 -4.82 20.73
C SER A 149 17.78 -4.33 21.84
N SER A 150 17.27 -3.46 22.70
CA SER A 150 17.92 -3.28 24.00
C SER A 150 17.79 -4.56 24.83
N VAL A 151 18.81 -4.90 25.62
CA VAL A 151 18.71 -5.99 26.60
C VAL A 151 18.32 -5.35 27.91
N ALA A 152 17.11 -5.64 28.42
CA ALA A 152 16.72 -5.25 29.77
C ALA A 152 16.93 -6.47 30.63
N CYS A 153 17.62 -6.23 31.75
CA CYS A 153 17.70 -7.09 32.90
C CYS A 153 17.96 -8.59 32.61
N LYS A 154 19.21 -8.99 32.89
CA LYS A 154 19.45 -10.33 33.41
C LYS A 154 18.80 -10.35 34.79
N ASP A 155 17.61 -10.89 34.91
CA ASP A 155 17.06 -11.20 36.23
C ASP A 155 17.94 -12.31 36.84
N ALA A 156 18.65 -11.98 37.91
CA ALA A 156 19.63 -12.86 38.54
C ALA A 156 18.98 -14.07 39.22
N GLU A 157 17.68 -14.03 39.53
CA GLU A 157 16.98 -15.12 40.22
C GLU A 157 16.34 -16.10 39.24
N ILE A 158 15.77 -15.64 38.12
CA ILE A 158 15.00 -16.49 37.19
C ILE A 158 15.69 -16.81 35.85
N HIS A 159 16.92 -16.36 35.61
CA HIS A 159 17.69 -16.66 34.39
C HIS A 159 16.94 -16.37 33.06
N LYS A 160 15.92 -15.50 33.08
CA LYS A 160 15.19 -15.09 31.89
C LYS A 160 15.86 -13.88 31.26
N LEU A 161 16.18 -14.00 29.97
CA LEU A 161 16.55 -12.88 29.12
C LEU A 161 15.26 -12.20 28.67
N TYR A 162 15.03 -10.96 29.12
CA TYR A 162 13.98 -10.11 28.57
C TYR A 162 14.60 -9.22 27.49
N TYR A 163 14.19 -9.40 26.24
CA TYR A 163 14.48 -8.42 25.20
C TYR A 163 13.60 -7.20 25.48
N CYS A 164 14.17 -6.06 25.86
CA CYS A 164 13.41 -4.82 25.89
C CYS A 164 13.47 -4.16 24.51
N ASP A 165 12.31 -3.68 24.07
CA ASP A 165 12.14 -2.71 23.00
C ASP A 165 12.94 -3.00 21.73
N ARG A 166 12.41 -3.92 20.91
CA ARG A 166 12.75 -3.98 19.48
C ARG A 166 12.37 -2.64 18.89
N GLN A 167 13.34 -1.83 18.50
CA GLN A 167 13.03 -0.49 18.01
C GLN A 167 13.29 -0.39 16.51
N TRP A 168 12.34 0.22 15.82
CA TRP A 168 12.47 0.59 14.43
C TRP A 168 12.57 2.12 14.29
N SER A 169 13.42 2.58 13.38
CA SER A 169 13.38 3.94 12.84
C SER A 169 12.49 3.95 11.61
N VAL A 170 11.56 4.89 11.51
CA VAL A 170 10.70 5.07 10.33
C VAL A 170 10.87 6.50 9.84
N HIS A 171 11.43 6.66 8.64
CA HIS A 171 11.63 7.95 7.97
C HIS A 171 10.41 8.27 7.12
N LEU A 172 9.91 9.49 7.28
CA LEU A 172 8.62 9.94 6.76
C LEU A 172 8.81 11.25 6.00
N LEU A 173 8.12 11.36 4.87
CA LEU A 173 7.94 12.60 4.13
C LEU A 173 6.45 12.90 4.08
N THR A 174 6.02 14.01 4.69
CA THR A 174 4.63 14.46 4.64
C THR A 174 4.48 15.70 3.79
N ASN A 175 3.47 15.69 2.93
CA ASN A 175 3.03 16.88 2.21
C ASN A 175 1.99 17.63 3.05
N VAL A 176 2.38 18.81 3.53
CA VAL A 176 1.53 19.76 4.24
C VAL A 176 1.34 20.97 3.33
N ASP A 177 0.19 21.06 2.67
CA ASP A 177 -0.17 22.18 1.78
C ASP A 177 0.89 22.52 0.70
N GLY A 178 1.51 21.48 0.12
CA GLY A 178 2.55 21.60 -0.90
C GLY A 178 3.98 21.74 -0.35
N VAL A 179 4.13 21.85 0.97
CA VAL A 179 5.42 21.86 1.66
C VAL A 179 5.75 20.47 2.17
N ILE A 180 6.98 20.03 1.93
CA ILE A 180 7.42 18.69 2.32
C ILE A 180 8.16 18.77 3.64
N GLU A 181 7.61 18.09 4.64
CA GLU A 181 8.21 17.94 5.95
C GLU A 181 8.83 16.55 6.10
N GLU A 182 10.08 16.51 6.56
CA GLU A 182 10.77 15.26 6.88
C GLU A 182 10.73 15.02 8.39
N ARG A 183 10.37 13.80 8.80
CA ARG A 183 10.45 13.38 10.20
C ARG A 183 10.91 11.94 10.33
N VAL A 184 11.39 11.61 11.52
CA VAL A 184 11.74 10.24 11.89
C VAL A 184 11.01 9.88 13.16
N GLU A 185 10.33 8.74 13.15
CA GLU A 185 9.59 8.23 14.30
C GLU A 185 10.10 6.85 14.73
N ARG A 186 9.81 6.49 15.98
CA ARG A 186 10.18 5.20 16.58
C ARG A 186 8.94 4.32 16.79
N PHE A 187 9.11 3.04 16.51
CA PHE A 187 8.07 2.02 16.65
C PHE A 187 8.64 0.71 17.20
N ASP A 188 7.78 -0.07 17.87
CA ASP A 188 8.13 -1.38 18.42
C ASP A 188 8.00 -2.50 17.38
N ALA A 189 7.15 -2.28 16.37
CA ALA A 189 6.93 -3.18 15.26
C ALA A 189 6.51 -2.42 14.00
N ILE A 190 6.69 -3.08 12.86
CA ILE A 190 6.25 -2.59 11.56
C ILE A 190 5.42 -3.67 10.87
N VAL A 191 4.32 -3.25 10.26
CA VAL A 191 3.54 -4.05 9.31
C VAL A 191 3.70 -3.44 7.91
N SER A 192 4.25 -4.21 6.98
CA SER A 192 4.36 -3.79 5.58
C SER A 192 3.06 -4.13 4.84
N ALA A 193 2.24 -3.11 4.53
CA ALA A 193 0.97 -3.23 3.82
C ALA A 193 0.94 -2.35 2.54
N ASN A 194 2.12 -2.08 1.96
CA ASN A 194 2.33 -1.15 0.84
C ASN A 194 1.89 -1.68 -0.53
N GLY A 195 1.47 -2.94 -0.61
CA GLY A 195 1.06 -3.60 -1.84
C GLY A 195 2.22 -3.98 -2.78
N HIS A 196 1.90 -4.74 -3.83
CA HIS A 196 2.88 -5.31 -4.76
C HIS A 196 2.50 -5.19 -6.24
N TYR A 197 1.48 -4.38 -6.56
CA TYR A 197 0.97 -4.16 -7.93
C TYR A 197 1.18 -2.73 -8.44
N SER A 198 2.26 -2.08 -8.01
CA SER A 198 2.62 -0.71 -8.39
C SER A 198 3.90 -0.59 -9.22
N GLN A 199 4.71 -1.66 -9.28
CA GLN A 199 5.97 -1.65 -10.02
C GLN A 199 5.87 -2.63 -11.20
N PRO A 200 5.74 -2.11 -12.45
CA PRO A 200 5.57 -2.95 -13.63
C PRO A 200 6.84 -3.76 -13.90
N ARG A 201 6.66 -5.02 -14.31
CA ARG A 201 7.78 -5.91 -14.68
C ARG A 201 7.74 -6.19 -16.17
N LEU A 202 8.60 -5.50 -16.92
CA LEU A 202 8.75 -5.75 -18.34
C LEU A 202 9.70 -6.93 -18.60
N PRO A 203 9.51 -7.68 -19.70
CA PRO A 203 10.43 -8.74 -20.09
C PRO A 203 11.87 -8.21 -20.17
N THR A 204 12.79 -8.92 -19.51
CA THR A 204 14.23 -8.71 -19.63
C THR A 204 14.84 -9.85 -20.47
N GLY A 205 16.08 -9.69 -20.94
CA GLY A 205 16.74 -10.68 -21.80
C GLY A 205 16.42 -10.53 -23.29
N SER A 206 16.48 -11.63 -24.06
CA SER A 206 16.42 -11.61 -25.53
C SER A 206 15.12 -11.01 -26.05
N LEU A 207 13.97 -11.41 -25.49
CA LEU A 207 12.67 -10.86 -25.88
C LEU A 207 12.57 -9.35 -25.59
N GLY A 208 12.98 -8.92 -24.39
CA GLY A 208 12.98 -7.50 -24.02
C GLY A 208 13.91 -6.66 -24.90
N GLN A 209 15.06 -7.21 -25.29
CA GLN A 209 15.99 -6.55 -26.22
C GLN A 209 15.39 -6.47 -27.62
N GLN A 210 14.82 -7.55 -28.14
CA GLN A 210 14.19 -7.59 -29.46
C GLN A 210 12.99 -6.63 -29.57
N LEU A 211 12.16 -6.56 -28.52
CA LEU A 211 11.07 -5.59 -28.43
C LEU A 211 11.59 -4.15 -28.46
N LYS A 212 12.76 -3.87 -27.89
CA LYS A 212 13.35 -2.52 -27.94
C LYS A 212 14.04 -2.22 -29.26
N SER A 213 14.64 -3.21 -29.91
CA SER A 213 15.49 -3.01 -31.09
C SER A 213 14.77 -3.17 -32.44
N HIS A 214 13.71 -3.98 -32.50
CA HIS A 214 13.04 -4.33 -33.76
C HIS A 214 11.60 -3.85 -33.83
N TYR A 215 10.96 -3.59 -32.69
CA TYR A 215 9.57 -3.16 -32.69
C TYR A 215 9.47 -1.64 -32.68
N THR A 216 8.85 -1.09 -33.73
CA THR A 216 8.64 0.36 -33.91
C THR A 216 7.30 0.85 -33.36
N GLY A 217 6.42 -0.08 -32.97
CA GLY A 217 5.12 0.24 -32.36
C GLY A 217 5.23 0.57 -30.86
N SER A 218 4.08 0.81 -30.23
CA SER A 218 4.02 1.14 -28.81
C SER A 218 3.97 -0.11 -27.92
N VAL A 219 4.82 -0.14 -26.89
CA VAL A 219 4.79 -1.17 -25.83
C VAL A 219 4.33 -0.53 -24.54
N ILE A 220 3.25 -1.06 -23.96
CA ILE A 220 2.73 -0.63 -22.65
C ILE A 220 2.62 -1.83 -21.70
N HIS A 221 2.70 -1.56 -20.40
CA HIS A 221 2.37 -2.56 -19.37
C HIS A 221 0.89 -2.42 -18.99
N SER A 222 0.23 -3.49 -18.56
CA SER A 222 -1.20 -3.44 -18.16
C SER A 222 -1.49 -2.41 -17.08
N HIS A 223 -0.50 -2.16 -16.21
CA HIS A 223 -0.49 -1.08 -15.21
C HIS A 223 -0.87 0.31 -15.78
N ARG A 224 -0.63 0.57 -17.08
CA ARG A 224 -0.94 1.83 -17.77
C ARG A 224 -2.28 1.79 -18.54
N TYR A 225 -2.90 0.63 -18.70
CA TYR A 225 -4.17 0.53 -19.43
C TYR A 225 -5.32 1.14 -18.60
N ARG A 226 -6.19 1.91 -19.26
CA ARG A 226 -7.33 2.60 -18.60
C ARG A 226 -8.64 2.43 -19.33
N ARG A 227 -8.64 2.72 -20.62
CA ARG A 227 -9.83 2.69 -21.49
C ARG A 227 -9.46 2.05 -22.82
N PRO A 228 -10.44 1.48 -23.53
CA PRO A 228 -10.23 1.00 -24.90
C PRO A 228 -10.05 2.15 -25.91
N ASN A 229 -10.39 3.39 -25.53
CA ASN A 229 -10.22 4.55 -26.41
C ASN A 229 -8.75 4.79 -26.79
N GLY A 230 -8.51 5.06 -28.06
CA GLY A 230 -7.17 5.20 -28.65
C GLY A 230 -6.59 3.89 -29.21
N TYR A 231 -7.34 2.80 -29.13
CA TYR A 231 -6.98 1.50 -29.71
C TYR A 231 -7.87 1.06 -30.87
N GLU A 232 -8.84 1.89 -31.26
CA GLU A 232 -9.74 1.62 -32.38
C GLU A 232 -8.96 1.43 -33.69
N GLY A 233 -9.25 0.34 -34.40
CA GLY A 233 -8.61 0.03 -35.69
C GLY A 233 -7.13 -0.36 -35.60
N LYS A 234 -6.55 -0.48 -34.40
CA LYS A 234 -5.16 -0.91 -34.22
C LYS A 234 -5.04 -2.42 -34.10
N ASP A 235 -3.92 -2.95 -34.57
CA ASP A 235 -3.53 -4.33 -34.30
C ASP A 235 -2.92 -4.44 -32.90
N ILE A 236 -3.49 -5.33 -32.08
CA ILE A 236 -3.16 -5.48 -30.66
C ILE A 236 -2.72 -6.93 -30.40
N ALA A 237 -1.51 -7.10 -29.88
CA ALA A 237 -0.97 -8.39 -29.48
C ALA A 237 -0.86 -8.46 -27.96
N PHE A 238 -1.56 -9.38 -27.29
CA PHE A 238 -1.39 -9.55 -25.85
C PHE A 238 -0.24 -10.51 -25.58
N GLN A 239 0.65 -10.18 -24.63
CA GLN A 239 1.70 -11.09 -24.16
C GLN A 239 1.37 -11.58 -22.74
N PRO A 240 0.36 -12.45 -22.56
CA PRO A 240 -0.02 -12.92 -21.25
C PRO A 240 1.02 -13.90 -20.69
N THR A 241 1.44 -13.68 -19.45
CA THR A 241 2.07 -14.72 -18.60
C THR A 241 1.14 -15.15 -17.46
N THR A 242 0.09 -14.35 -17.20
CA THR A 242 -1.07 -14.60 -16.32
C THR A 242 -2.25 -13.75 -16.85
N THR A 243 -3.27 -13.45 -16.04
CA THR A 243 -4.51 -12.73 -16.39
C THR A 243 -4.37 -11.35 -17.08
N GLN A 244 -3.16 -10.79 -17.28
CA GLN A 244 -2.99 -9.48 -17.93
C GLN A 244 -1.63 -9.34 -18.67
N CYS A 245 -1.64 -8.77 -19.88
CA CYS A 245 -0.55 -8.00 -20.56
C CYS A 245 -0.91 -7.67 -22.03
N SER A 246 -0.62 -6.45 -22.53
CA SER A 246 -0.96 -5.98 -23.89
C SER A 246 0.22 -5.30 -24.62
N LEU A 247 0.40 -5.55 -25.90
CA LEU A 247 1.31 -4.89 -26.86
C LEU A 247 0.45 -4.32 -28.00
N HIS A 248 0.79 -3.15 -28.55
CA HIS A 248 -0.02 -2.55 -29.63
C HIS A 248 0.85 -2.06 -30.77
N HIS A 249 0.43 -2.33 -32.00
CA HIS A 249 1.09 -1.88 -33.23
C HIS A 249 0.42 -0.60 -33.74
N ASN A 250 1.21 0.33 -34.23
CA ASN A 250 0.73 1.37 -35.14
C ASN A 250 1.18 0.91 -36.52
N GLY A 251 0.23 0.50 -37.36
CA GLY A 251 0.45 0.27 -38.79
C GLY A 251 -0.19 1.40 -39.59
N ASP A 252 0.55 1.91 -40.57
CA ASP A 252 -0.02 2.37 -41.84
C ASP A 252 -0.22 1.15 -42.75
#